data_AF-A0A1B8P470-F1
#
_entry.id   AF-A0A1B8P470-F1
#
_cell.length_a   1.000
_cell.length_b   1.000
_cell.length_c   1.000
_cell.angle_alpha   90.00
_cell.angle_beta   90.00
_cell.angle_gamma   90.00
#
_symmetry.space_group_name_H-M   'P 1'
#
loop_
_entity.id
_entity.type
_entity.pdbx_description
1 polymer ?
#
loop_
_entity_poly.entity_id
_entity_poly.type
_entity_poly.pdbx_seq_one_letter_code
_entity_poly.pdbx_strand_id
1 'polypeptide(L)' 'MSHNNPQLKVRLEPAVKDWLASKAKADDRSQTWLLNQIAKEAMQRDQQTKAP' A
#
# COMPACT_ATOMS: atom_id res chain seq x y z
N MET A 1 22.45 4.27 -11.63
CA MET A 1 21.80 5.27 -10.75
C MET A 1 20.91 4.51 -9.78
N SER A 2 21.24 4.46 -8.49
CA SER A 2 20.38 3.81 -7.50
C SER A 2 19.12 4.65 -7.32
N HIS A 3 17.95 4.09 -7.65
CA HIS A 3 16.68 4.68 -7.25
C HIS A 3 16.61 4.64 -5.72
N ASN A 4 16.96 5.76 -5.08
CA ASN A 4 16.70 5.96 -3.66
C ASN A 4 15.20 6.18 -3.49
N ASN A 5 14.44 5.09 -3.39
CA ASN A 5 13.06 5.20 -2.96
C ASN A 5 13.05 5.63 -1.49
N PRO A 6 12.52 6.82 -1.15
CA PRO A 6 12.51 7.29 0.22
C PRO A 6 11.71 6.33 1.11
N GLN A 7 12.23 6.03 2.30
CA GLN A 7 11.55 5.17 3.24
C GLN A 7 10.36 5.91 3.88
N LEU A 8 9.19 5.30 3.84
CA LEU A 8 7.99 5.78 4.53
C LEU A 8 7.81 4.98 5.83
N LYS A 9 7.82 5.66 6.98
CA LYS A 9 7.45 5.07 8.27
C LYS A 9 5.97 5.34 8.56
N VAL A 10 5.14 4.30 8.52
CA VAL A 10 3.70 4.40 8.78
C VAL A 10 3.36 3.76 10.13
N ARG A 11 2.52 4.43 10.92
CA ARG A 11 1.86 3.83 12.08
C ARG A 11 0.47 3.38 11.66
N LEU A 12 0.23 2.08 11.69
CA LEU A 12 -1.06 1.48 11.39
C LEU A 12 -1.75 1.08 12.68
N GLU A 13 -3.07 1.12 12.68
CA GLU A 13 -3.86 0.48 13.74
C GLU A 13 -3.51 -1.01 13.82
N PRO A 14 -3.51 -1.63 15.02
CA PRO A 14 -3.11 -3.03 15.19
C PRO A 14 -3.86 -3.98 14.26
N ALA A 15 -5.19 -3.84 14.17
CA ALA A 15 -6.03 -4.67 13.31
C ALA A 15 -5.66 -4.55 11.82
N VAL A 16 -5.34 -3.34 11.36
CA VAL A 16 -4.93 -3.09 9.97
C VAL A 16 -3.56 -3.73 9.70
N LYS A 17 -2.63 -3.64 10.66
CA LYS A 17 -1.31 -4.27 10.56
C LYS A 17 -1.42 -5.80 10.48
N ASP A 18 -2.26 -6.40 11.32
CA ASP A 18 -2.45 -7.86 11.35
C ASP A 18 -3.10 -8.35 10.06
N TRP A 19 -4.12 -7.63 9.58
CA TRP A 19 -4.73 -7.90 8.28
C TRP A 19 -3.71 -7.82 7.14
N LEU A 20 -2.88 -6.77 7.10
CA LEU A 20 -1.87 -6.57 6.07
C LEU A 20 -0.83 -7.69 6.09
N ALA A 21 -0.40 -8.12 7.29
CA ALA A 21 0.54 -9.22 7.44
C ALA A 21 -0.06 -10.56 6.98
N SER A 22 -1.33 -10.81 7.29
CA SER A 22 -2.05 -12.01 6.83
C SER A 22 -2.19 -12.03 5.31
N LYS A 23 -2.58 -10.89 4.71
CA LYS A 23 -2.74 -10.77 3.26
C LYS A 23 -1.41 -10.92 2.52
N ALA A 24 -0.33 -10.35 3.05
CA ALA A 24 1.02 -10.51 2.50
C ALA A 24 1.43 -11.99 2.39
N LYS A 25 1.14 -12.78 3.42
CA LYS A 25 1.41 -14.22 3.42
C LYS A 25 0.54 -14.98 2.41
N ALA A 26 -0.75 -14.65 2.34
CA ALA A 26 -1.69 -15.31 1.42
C ALA A 26 -1.34 -15.05 -0.06
N ASP A 27 -0.91 -13.83 -0.38
CA ASP A 27 -0.65 -13.40 -1.76
C ASP A 27 0.80 -13.69 -2.22
N ASP A 28 1.66 -14.25 -1.35
CA ASP A 28 3.12 -14.38 -1.53
C ASP A 28 3.79 -13.05 -1.93
N ARG A 29 3.44 -11.97 -1.23
CA ARG A 29 3.93 -10.61 -1.46
C ARG A 29 4.46 -9.97 -0.19
N SER A 30 5.30 -8.95 -0.34
CA SER A 30 5.70 -8.14 0.81
C SER A 30 4.59 -7.17 1.22
N GLN A 31 4.52 -6.84 2.52
CA GLN A 31 3.60 -5.82 3.04
C GLN A 31 3.81 -4.46 2.35
N THR A 32 5.07 -4.11 2.03
CA THR A 32 5.40 -2.90 1.27
C THR A 32 4.81 -2.92 -0.13
N TRP A 33 4.83 -4.07 -0.82
CA TRP A 33 4.22 -4.20 -2.13
C TRP A 33 2.70 -3.97 -2.04
N LEU A 34 2.04 -4.60 -1.07
CA LEU A 34 0.59 -4.43 -0.84
C LEU A 34 0.21 -2.99 -0.52
N LEU A 35 0.94 -2.32 0.37
CA LEU A 35 0.71 -0.91 0.69
C LEU A 35 0.82 -0.02 -0.54
N ASN A 36 1.82 -0.25 -1.39
CA ASN A 36 1.97 0.50 -2.64
C ASN A 36 0.82 0.23 -3.61
N GLN A 37 0.33 -1.00 -3.72
CA GLN A 37 -0.82 -1.31 -4.59
C GLN A 37 -2.10 -0.65 -4.07
N ILE A 38 -2.39 -0.76 -2.78
CA ILE A 38 -3.57 -0.14 -2.15
C ILE A 38 -3.54 1.39 -2.37
N ALA A 39 -2.38 2.02 -2.17
CA ALA A 39 -2.21 3.45 -2.41
C ALA A 39 -2.43 3.82 -3.89
N LYS A 40 -1.88 3.04 -4.82
CA LYS A 40 -2.09 3.26 -6.27
C LYS A 40 -3.55 3.14 -6.68
N GLU A 41 -4.25 2.12 -6.18
CA GLU A 41 -5.67 1.96 -6.46
C GLU A 41 -6.50 3.12 -5.89
N ALA A 42 -6.20 3.58 -4.66
CA ALA A 42 -6.85 4.74 -4.07
C ALA A 42 -6.62 6.00 -4.91
N MET A 43 -5.38 6.24 -5.36
CA MET A 43 -5.06 7.36 -6.26
C MET A 43 -5.86 7.30 -7.58
N GLN A 44 -6.00 6.10 -8.17
CA GLN A 44 -6.78 5.93 -9.40
C GLN A 44 -8.27 6.21 -9.17
N ARG A 45 -8.84 5.74 -8.05
CA ARG A 45 -10.24 6.01 -7.68
C ARG A 45 -10.48 7.52 -7.49
N ASP A 46 -9.56 8.21 -6.82
CA ASP A 46 -9.64 9.65 -6.62
C ASP A 46 -9.57 10.43 -7.95
N GLN A 47 -8.74 9.98 -8.88
CA GLN A 47 -8.63 10.58 -10.21
C GLN A 47 -9.90 10.38 -11.05
N GLN A 48 -10.50 9.19 -11.01
CA GLN A 48 -11.75 8.90 -11.72
C GLN A 48 -12.94 9.67 -11.14
N THR A 49 -12.97 9.87 -9.82
CA THR A 49 -14.04 10.63 -9.15
C THR A 49 -13.93 12.13 -9.36
N LYS A 50 -12.73 12.62 -9.74
CA LYS A 50 -12.48 14.03 -10.09
C LYS A 50 -12.68 14.35 -11.58
N ALA A 51 -13.12 13.40 -12.40
CA ALA A 51 -13.52 13.70 -13.76
C ALA A 51 -14.84 14.52 -13.73
N PRO A 52 -14.87 15.73 -14.32
CA PRO A 52 -16.07 16.58 -14.34
C PRO A 52 -17.23 15.98 -15.13
#